data_AF-A0AAP2VMN8-F1
#
_entry.id   AF-A0AAP2VMN8-F1
#
_cell.length_a   1.000
_cell.length_b   1.000
_cell.length_c   1.000
_cell.angle_alpha   90.00
_cell.angle_beta   90.00
_cell.angle_gamma   90.00
#
_symmetry.space_group_name_H-M   'P 1'
#
loop_
_entity.id
_entity.type
_entity.pdbx_description
1 polymer ?
#
loop_
_entity_poly.entity_id
_entity_poly.type
_entity_poly.pdbx_seq_one_letter_code
_entity_poly.pdbx_strand_id
1 'polypeptide(L)'
;KGLMDEAARILLDFFRKHHIQAGVVATLHTFGSQLEYNPHVHLVVTMGGLTKDGKWKDYDYFPFAMLRKYWQNAVLKLIRRT
;
A
#
# COMPACT_ATOMS: atom_id res chain seq x y z
N LYS A 1 -14.26 0.54 3.20
CA LYS A 1 -13.25 1.61 2.97
C LYS A 1 -11.91 1.28 3.64
N GLY A 2 -11.89 0.94 4.93
CA GLY A 2 -10.64 0.71 5.68
C GLY A 2 -9.58 -0.22 5.07
N LEU A 3 -9.93 -1.29 4.34
CA LEU A 3 -8.93 -2.22 3.80
C LEU A 3 -8.00 -1.58 2.75
N MET A 4 -8.57 -0.84 1.78
CA MET A 4 -7.79 -0.13 0.76
C MET A 4 -7.00 1.03 1.38
N ASP A 5 -7.65 1.78 2.29
CA ASP A 5 -7.04 2.94 2.94
C ASP A 5 -5.82 2.53 3.78
N GLU A 6 -5.90 1.42 4.53
CA GLU A 6 -4.78 0.89 5.31
C GLU A 6 -3.65 0.36 4.41
N ALA A 7 -3.98 -0.30 3.30
CA ALA A 7 -2.98 -0.79 2.35
C ALA A 7 -2.19 0.38 1.72
N ALA A 8 -2.91 1.40 1.25
CA ALA A 8 -2.31 2.61 0.70
C ALA A 8 -1.48 3.35 1.75
N ARG A 9 -2.00 3.47 2.99
CA ARG A 9 -1.31 4.15 4.09
C ARG A 9 0.05 3.53 4.39
N ILE A 10 0.17 2.20 4.44
CA ILE A 10 1.44 1.51 4.73
C ILE A 10 2.52 1.86 3.69
N LEU A 11 2.17 1.84 2.40
CA LEU A 11 3.10 2.21 1.33
C LEU A 11 3.45 3.69 1.37
N LEU A 12 2.45 4.57 1.52
CA LEU A 12 2.68 6.01 1.56
C LEU A 12 3.49 6.43 2.80
N ASP A 13 3.27 5.81 3.95
CA ASP A 13 4.06 6.03 5.18
C ASP A 13 5.54 5.69 4.96
N PHE A 14 5.80 4.62 4.21
CA PHE A 14 7.15 4.24 3.87
C PHE A 14 7.84 5.32 3.00
N PHE A 15 7.20 5.82 1.94
CA PHE A 15 7.75 6.92 1.13
C PHE A 15 7.88 8.23 1.90
N ARG A 16 6.92 8.55 2.77
CA ARG A 16 6.99 9.73 3.65
C ARG A 16 8.23 9.74 4.53
N LYS A 17 8.65 8.58 5.06
CA LYS A 17 9.90 8.44 5.83
C LYS A 17 11.16 8.73 5.00
N HIS A 18 11.08 8.60 3.68
CA HIS A 18 12.14 8.94 2.74
C HIS A 18 12.01 10.36 2.17
N HIS A 19 11.07 11.17 2.69
CA HIS A 19 10.76 12.53 2.23
C HIS A 19 10.32 12.58 0.76
N ILE A 20 9.61 11.54 0.32
CA ILE A 20 9.05 11.41 -1.02
C ILE A 20 7.52 11.39 -0.93
N GLN A 21 6.87 12.21 -1.74
CA GLN A 21 5.43 12.15 -1.98
C GLN A 21 5.18 11.26 -3.20
N ALA A 22 4.92 9.98 -2.95
CA ALA A 22 4.55 9.01 -3.99
C ALA A 22 3.05 9.09 -4.31
N GLY A 23 2.68 8.71 -5.53
CA GLY A 23 1.32 8.48 -5.96
C GLY A 23 0.92 7.02 -5.78
N VAL A 24 -0.35 6.77 -5.44
CA VAL A 24 -0.90 5.42 -5.33
C VAL A 24 -2.34 5.38 -5.84
N VAL A 25 -2.67 4.33 -6.59
CA VAL A 25 -4.03 3.96 -6.96
C VAL A 25 -4.31 2.60 -6.35
N ALA A 26 -5.42 2.46 -5.63
CA ALA A 26 -5.80 1.23 -4.96
C ALA A 26 -7.16 0.74 -5.47
N THR A 27 -7.29 -0.57 -5.61
CA THR A 27 -8.54 -1.23 -6.02
C THR A 27 -8.76 -2.49 -5.20
N LEU A 28 -10.00 -2.75 -4.81
CA LEU A 28 -10.41 -3.96 -4.10
C LEU A 28 -11.02 -4.94 -5.10
N HIS A 29 -10.52 -6.16 -5.12
CA HIS A 29 -11.15 -7.29 -5.79
C HIS A 29 -11.69 -8.26 -4.76
N THR A 30 -12.87 -8.82 -5.04
CA THR A 30 -13.55 -9.78 -4.14
C THR A 30 -13.24 -11.22 -4.50
N PHE A 31 -13.05 -11.51 -5.80
CA PHE A 31 -12.90 -12.87 -6.32
C PHE A 31 -11.53 -13.06 -6.99
N GLY A 32 -11.02 -14.29 -6.91
CA GLY A 32 -9.84 -14.72 -7.64
C GLY A 32 -10.16 -15.13 -9.08
N SER A 33 -9.14 -15.67 -9.77
CA SER A 33 -9.25 -16.06 -11.18
C SER A 33 -10.24 -17.18 -11.44
N GLN A 34 -10.49 -18.04 -10.44
CA GLN A 34 -11.44 -19.15 -10.54
C GLN A 34 -12.81 -18.79 -9.94
N LEU A 35 -13.09 -17.49 -9.76
CA LEU A 35 -14.30 -16.96 -9.11
C LEU A 35 -14.47 -17.41 -7.65
N GLU A 36 -13.40 -17.88 -7.02
CA GLU A 36 -13.36 -18.21 -5.60
C GLU A 36 -13.32 -16.95 -4.74
N TYR A 37 -13.96 -17.00 -3.57
CA TYR A 37 -13.92 -15.88 -2.63
C TYR A 37 -12.49 -15.68 -2.10
N ASN A 38 -11.84 -14.61 -2.55
CA ASN A 38 -10.46 -14.28 -2.24
C ASN A 38 -10.29 -12.76 -2.26
N PRO A 39 -10.80 -12.03 -1.24
CA PRO A 39 -10.76 -10.59 -1.22
C PRO A 39 -9.31 -10.08 -1.08
N HIS A 40 -8.85 -9.29 -2.06
CA HIS A 40 -7.49 -8.76 -2.09
C HIS A 40 -7.45 -7.33 -2.67
N VAL A 41 -6.41 -6.57 -2.27
CA VAL A 41 -6.20 -5.20 -2.73
C VAL A 41 -5.05 -5.16 -3.72
N HIS A 42 -5.29 -4.56 -4.88
CA HIS A 42 -4.25 -4.20 -5.85
C HIS A 42 -3.83 -2.75 -5.63
N LEU A 43 -2.52 -2.50 -5.66
CA LEU A 43 -1.96 -1.15 -5.56
C LEU A 43 -1.00 -0.92 -6.72
N VAL A 44 -1.23 0.16 -7.46
CA VAL A 44 -0.28 0.72 -8.42
C VAL A 44 0.36 1.92 -7.77
N VAL A 45 1.68 1.93 -7.67
CA VAL A 45 2.45 2.94 -6.95
C VAL A 45 3.55 3.48 -7.83
N THR A 46 3.80 4.79 -7.75
CA THR A 46 4.94 5.39 -8.43
C THR A 46 6.23 4.91 -7.78
N MET A 47 7.18 4.40 -8.58
CA MET A 47 8.53 4.00 -8.12
C MET A 47 9.42 5.22 -7.86
N GLY A 48 8.90 6.15 -7.05
CA GLY A 48 9.43 7.50 -6.89
C GLY A 48 8.33 8.50 -6.57
N GLY A 49 8.68 9.77 -6.47
CA GLY A 49 7.72 10.82 -6.20
C GLY A 49 8.37 12.19 -6.03
N LEU A 50 7.56 13.17 -5.64
CA LEU A 50 8.03 14.54 -5.45
C LEU A 50 8.67 14.73 -4.07
N THR A 51 9.81 15.39 -4.03
CA THR A 51 10.39 15.94 -2.79
C THR A 51 9.65 17.20 -2.37
N LYS A 52 9.93 17.71 -1.16
CA LYS A 52 9.35 18.98 -0.67
C LYS A 52 9.62 20.16 -1.60
N ASP A 53 10.75 20.15 -2.30
CA ASP A 53 11.16 21.19 -3.24
C ASP A 53 10.56 21.01 -4.64
N GLY A 54 9.62 20.06 -4.81
CA GLY A 54 8.97 19.77 -6.09
C GLY A 54 9.83 19.00 -7.09
N LYS A 55 11.03 18.54 -6.70
CA LYS A 55 11.89 17.72 -7.57
C LYS A 55 11.49 16.25 -7.50
N TRP A 56 11.43 15.58 -8.65
CA TRP A 56 11.24 14.13 -8.70
C TRP A 56 12.45 13.38 -8.11
N LYS A 57 12.17 12.32 -7.36
CA LYS A 57 13.18 11.40 -6.83
C LYS A 57 12.72 9.97 -7.07
N ASP A 58 13.55 9.22 -7.78
CA ASP A 58 13.32 7.79 -8.03
C ASP A 58 13.53 6.95 -6.79
N TYR A 59 12.85 5.82 -6.76
CA TYR A 59 12.95 4.84 -5.70
C TYR A 59 12.66 3.44 -6.23
N ASP A 60 13.66 2.59 -6.25
CA ASP A 60 13.66 1.32 -6.98
C ASP A 60 13.56 0.07 -6.10
N TYR A 61 13.46 0.23 -4.78
CA TYR A 61 13.49 -0.89 -3.84
C TYR A 61 12.37 -0.89 -2.81
N PHE A 62 11.45 -1.85 -2.86
CA PHE A 62 10.48 -2.05 -1.79
C PHE A 62 10.96 -3.07 -0.75
N PRO A 63 10.95 -2.75 0.56
CA PRO A 63 11.23 -3.73 1.61
C PRO A 63 10.00 -4.63 1.84
N PHE A 64 9.72 -5.52 0.88
CA PHE A 64 8.52 -6.36 0.85
C PHE A 64 8.31 -7.16 2.15
N ALA A 65 9.40 -7.64 2.77
CA ALA A 65 9.31 -8.37 4.03
C ALA A 65 8.77 -7.53 5.20
N MET A 66 9.17 -6.26 5.26
CA MET A 66 8.68 -5.32 6.25
C MET A 66 7.22 -4.93 5.97
N LEU A 67 6.93 -4.57 4.72
CA LEU A 67 5.58 -4.16 4.28
C LEU A 67 4.55 -5.27 4.52
N ARG A 68 4.89 -6.52 4.23
CA ARG A 68 4.05 -7.70 4.50
C ARG A 68 3.70 -7.83 5.98
N LYS A 69 4.66 -7.63 6.90
CA LYS A 69 4.38 -7.69 8.35
C LYS A 69 3.44 -6.57 8.79
N TYR A 70 3.64 -5.35 8.29
CA TYR A 70 2.73 -4.24 8.58
C TYR A 70 1.32 -4.50 8.05
N TRP A 71 1.22 -5.06 6.83
CA TRP A 71 -0.05 -5.42 6.23
C TRP A 71 -0.80 -6.48 7.03
N GLN A 72 -0.14 -7.58 7.39
CA GLN A 72 -0.73 -8.63 8.22
C GLN A 72 -1.27 -8.06 9.54
N ASN A 73 -0.51 -7.20 10.21
CA ASN A 73 -0.96 -6.55 11.44
C ASN A 73 -2.17 -5.62 11.21
N ALA A 74 -2.19 -4.86 10.12
CA ALA A 74 -3.34 -4.00 9.79
C ALA A 74 -4.61 -4.82 9.54
N VAL A 75 -4.51 -5.90 8.75
CA VAL A 75 -5.62 -6.82 8.49
C VAL A 75 -6.15 -7.45 9.79
N LEU A 76 -5.26 -7.97 10.64
CA LEU A 76 -5.65 -8.54 11.93
C LEU A 76 -6.38 -7.52 12.83
N LYS A 77 -5.94 -6.26 12.82
CA LYS A 77 -6.61 -5.18 13.56
C LYS A 77 -7.98 -4.83 12.98
N LEU A 78 -8.13 -4.85 11.66
CA LEU A 78 -9.42 -4.61 11.01
C LEU A 78 -10.42 -5.72 11.36
N ILE A 79 -10.01 -6.98 11.27
CA ILE A 79 -10.86 -8.14 11.60
C ILE A 79 -11.22 -8.17 13.09
N ARG A 80 -10.32 -7.77 14.00
CA ARG A 80 -10.62 -7.71 15.44
C ARG A 80 -11.58 -6.59 15.84
N ARG A 81 -11.83 -5.61 14.97
CA ARG A 81 -12.71 -4.46 15.24
C ARG A 81 -14.13 -4.66 14.72
N THR A 82 -14.33 -5.63 13.84
CA THR A 82 -15.63 -6.14 13.39
C THR A 82 -16.15 -7.18 14.36
#